data_AF-A0A2M7DW84-F1
#
_entry.id   AF-A0A2M7DW84-F1
#
_cell.length_a   1.000
_cell.length_b   1.000
_cell.length_c   1.000
_cell.angle_alpha   90.00
_cell.angle_beta   90.00
_cell.angle_gamma   90.00
#
_symmetry.space_group_name_H-M   'P 1'
#
loop_
_entity.id
_entity.type
_entity.pdbx_description
1 polymer ?
#
loop_
_entity_poly.entity_id
_entity_poly.type
_entity_poly.pdbx_seq_one_letter_code
_entity_poly.pdbx_strand_id
1 'polypeptide(L)'
;LQLKDKSQERAFKRIFLSSAEDAQVDPQGRLLIPKKLISEAKIDKKDSPADKKIVIVGIGNRLEIWSEKHWKQYLLKAKKISYKVAQELEI
;
A
#
# COMPACT_ATOMS: atom_id res chain seq x y z
N LEU A 1 4.71 16.48 2.25
CA LEU A 1 6.11 16.15 2.57
C LEU A 1 7.02 17.02 1.71
N GLN A 2 7.63 18.06 2.28
CA GLN A 2 8.80 18.70 1.66
C GLN A 2 10.04 17.99 2.19
N LEU A 3 10.76 17.28 1.31
CA LEU A 3 12.04 16.69 1.66
C LEU A 3 13.10 17.81 1.64
N LYS A 4 14.01 17.83 2.60
CA LYS A 4 15.04 18.90 2.73
C LYS A 4 15.93 19.00 1.48
N ASP A 5 16.09 17.92 0.74
CA ASP A 5 16.85 17.85 -0.52
C ASP A 5 15.90 17.81 -1.73
N LYS A 6 15.91 18.89 -2.52
CA LYS A 6 15.09 19.04 -3.73
C LYS A 6 15.40 17.98 -4.79
N SER A 7 16.61 17.44 -4.84
CA SER A 7 16.99 16.37 -5.77
C SER A 7 16.32 15.06 -5.38
N GLN A 8 16.36 14.72 -4.09
CA GLN A 8 15.69 13.54 -3.53
C GLN A 8 14.17 13.65 -3.69
N GLU A 9 13.59 14.84 -3.50
CA GLU A 9 12.16 15.07 -3.72
C GLU A 9 11.74 14.78 -5.15
N ARG A 10 12.50 15.28 -6.14
CA ARG A 10 12.22 15.00 -7.56
C ARG A 10 12.36 13.52 -7.89
N ALA A 11 13.40 12.86 -7.39
CA ALA A 11 13.60 11.44 -7.61
C ALA A 11 12.45 10.61 -7.02
N PHE A 12 12.03 10.90 -5.79
CA PHE A 12 10.89 10.24 -5.15
C PHE A 12 9.60 10.45 -5.94
N LYS A 13 9.27 11.70 -6.31
CA LYS A 13 8.06 11.98 -7.10
C LYS A 13 8.07 11.26 -8.44
N ARG A 14 9.20 11.23 -9.15
CA ARG A 14 9.31 10.52 -10.41
C ARG A 14 9.04 9.04 -10.24
N ILE A 15 9.69 8.39 -9.27
CA ILE A 15 9.49 6.95 -9.04
C ILE A 15 8.04 6.68 -8.64
N PHE A 16 7.54 7.41 -7.63
CA PHE A 16 6.19 7.21 -7.10
C PHE A 16 5.10 7.44 -8.14
N LEU A 17 5.16 8.55 -8.88
CA LEU A 17 4.17 8.89 -9.90
C LEU A 17 4.35 8.08 -11.19
N SER A 18 5.55 7.58 -11.49
CA SER A 18 5.77 6.70 -12.66
C SER A 18 5.14 5.31 -12.51
N SER A 19 4.75 4.94 -11.29
CA SER A 19 3.96 3.75 -11.01
C SER A 19 2.46 4.06 -10.85
N ALA A 20 2.03 5.30 -11.06
CA ALA A 20 0.60 5.63 -11.08
C ALA A 20 0.02 5.37 -12.48
N GLU A 21 -1.17 4.78 -12.53
CA GLU A 21 -1.92 4.56 -13.76
C GLU A 21 -3.38 4.95 -13.53
N ASP A 22 -4.01 5.52 -14.57
CA ASP A 22 -5.44 5.77 -14.56
C ASP A 22 -6.19 4.44 -14.55
N ALA A 23 -7.16 4.32 -13.65
CA ALA A 23 -7.98 3.12 -13.52
C ALA A 23 -9.45 3.50 -13.64
N GLN A 24 -10.17 2.77 -14.49
CA GLN A 24 -11.62 2.88 -14.61
C GLN A 24 -12.29 1.78 -13.82
N VAL A 25 -13.33 2.17 -13.08
CA VAL A 25 -14.21 1.23 -12.38
C VAL A 25 -15.34 0.86 -13.34
N ASP A 26 -15.54 -0.43 -13.54
CA ASP A 26 -16.63 -0.91 -14.38
C ASP A 26 -18.00 -0.75 -13.69
N PRO A 27 -19.13 -0.92 -14.41
CA PRO A 27 -20.47 -0.79 -13.81
C PRO A 27 -20.78 -1.77 -12.68
N GLN A 28 -20.00 -2.85 -12.52
CA GLN A 28 -20.12 -3.81 -11.43
C GLN A 28 -19.25 -3.43 -10.22
N GLY A 29 -18.59 -2.27 -10.25
CA GLY A 29 -17.72 -1.80 -9.18
C GLY A 29 -16.35 -2.48 -9.17
N ARG A 30 -15.94 -3.14 -10.27
CA ARG A 30 -14.64 -3.83 -10.34
C ARG A 30 -13.59 -2.92 -10.96
N LEU A 31 -12.35 -3.06 -10.50
CA LEU A 31 -11.19 -2.34 -11.01
C LEU A 31 -10.13 -3.37 -11.44
N LEU A 32 -9.60 -3.19 -12.65
CA LEU A 32 -8.51 -4.03 -13.14
C LEU A 32 -7.18 -3.42 -12.70
N ILE A 33 -6.42 -4.16 -11.89
CA ILE A 33 -5.10 -3.72 -11.44
C ILE A 33 -4.05 -4.16 -12.48
N PRO A 34 -3.25 -3.23 -13.02
CA PRO A 34 -2.14 -3.56 -13.92
C PRO A 34 -1.19 -4.61 -13.33
N LYS A 35 -0.72 -5.56 -14.15
CA LYS A 35 0.16 -6.66 -13.71
C LYS A 35 1.45 -6.16 -13.03
N LYS A 36 1.99 -5.03 -13.50
CA LYS A 36 3.16 -4.37 -12.90
C LYS A 36 2.90 -4.06 -11.42
N LEU A 37 1.76 -3.45 -11.10
CA LEU A 37 1.39 -3.10 -9.72
C LEU A 37 1.09 -4.33 -8.86
N ILE A 38 0.48 -5.37 -9.44
CA ILE A 38 0.29 -6.66 -8.74
C ILE A 38 1.65 -7.26 -8.36
N SER A 39 2.64 -7.19 -9.24
CA SER A 39 4.00 -7.68 -9.00
C SER A 39 4.73 -6.85 -7.94
N GLU A 40 4.68 -5.52 -8.04
CA GLU A 40 5.26 -4.59 -7.05
C GLU A 40 4.64 -4.78 -5.65
N ALA A 41 3.31 -4.96 -5.58
CA ALA A 41 2.58 -5.25 -4.35
C ALA A 41 2.80 -6.68 -3.83
N LYS A 42 3.54 -7.52 -4.58
CA LYS A 42 3.81 -8.93 -4.27
C LYS A 42 2.53 -9.71 -3.98
N ILE A 43 1.51 -9.43 -4.79
CA ILE A 43 0.21 -10.11 -4.78
C ILE A 43 0.25 -11.32 -5.74
N ASP A 44 1.22 -11.39 -6.65
CA ASP A 44 1.24 -12.43 -7.68
C ASP A 44 1.72 -13.82 -7.20
N LYS A 45 1.04 -14.84 -7.75
CA LYS A 45 1.08 -16.28 -7.47
C LYS A 45 2.48 -16.85 -7.67
N LYS A 46 2.98 -17.62 -6.70
CA LYS A 46 3.93 -18.71 -6.97
C LYS A 46 3.64 -20.01 -6.23
N ASP A 47 2.98 -19.98 -5.07
CA ASP A 47 2.95 -21.18 -4.22
C ASP A 47 1.58 -21.89 -4.17
N SER A 48 0.44 -21.18 -4.24
CA SER A 48 -0.90 -21.78 -4.36
C SER A 48 -1.99 -20.76 -4.75
N PRO A 49 -3.03 -21.14 -5.52
CA PRO A 49 -4.22 -20.31 -5.72
C PRO A 49 -4.95 -19.95 -4.41
N ALA A 50 -4.85 -20.80 -3.39
CA ALA A 50 -5.45 -20.58 -2.07
C ALA A 50 -4.74 -19.48 -1.24
N ASP A 51 -3.50 -19.14 -1.61
CA ASP A 51 -2.65 -18.18 -0.88
C ASP A 51 -2.73 -16.75 -1.44
N LYS A 52 -3.53 -16.51 -2.49
CA LYS A 52 -3.84 -15.17 -2.99
C LYS A 52 -4.84 -14.44 -2.09
N LYS A 53 -4.44 -14.18 -0.84
CA LYS A 53 -5.21 -13.35 0.08
C LYS A 53 -4.81 -11.89 -0.07
N ILE A 54 -5.78 -11.07 -0.46
CA ILE A 54 -5.65 -9.62 -0.60
C ILE A 54 -6.38 -8.97 0.57
N VAL A 55 -5.82 -7.88 1.09
CA VAL A 55 -6.45 -7.03 2.10
C VAL A 55 -6.65 -5.65 1.50
N ILE A 56 -7.87 -5.13 1.62
CA ILE A 56 -8.21 -3.76 1.24
C ILE A 56 -8.39 -2.96 2.52
N VAL A 57 -7.70 -1.83 2.64
CA VAL A 57 -7.75 -0.94 3.81
C VAL A 57 -8.14 0.45 3.36
N GLY A 58 -9.13 1.05 4.01
CA GLY A 58 -9.47 2.46 3.83
C GLY A 58 -8.66 3.35 4.77
N ILE A 59 -8.09 4.43 4.25
CA ILE A 59 -7.39 5.43 5.05
C ILE A 59 -7.65 6.85 4.51
N GLY A 60 -8.54 7.57 5.20
CA GLY A 60 -8.96 8.90 4.79
C GLY A 60 -9.61 8.90 3.41
N ASN A 61 -8.91 9.47 2.42
CA ASN A 61 -9.39 9.63 1.05
C ASN A 61 -8.81 8.63 0.04
N ARG A 62 -8.18 7.54 0.50
CA ARG A 62 -7.63 6.49 -0.38
C ARG A 62 -7.92 5.10 0.13
N LEU A 63 -7.92 4.15 -0.80
CA LEU A 63 -7.86 2.73 -0.53
C LEU A 63 -6.44 2.22 -0.76
N GLU A 64 -5.99 1.33 0.12
CA GLU A 64 -4.72 0.62 -0.02
C GLU A 64 -4.99 -0.87 -0.24
N ILE A 65 -4.24 -1.46 -1.18
CA ILE A 65 -4.36 -2.87 -1.54
C ILE A 65 -3.05 -3.56 -1.16
N TRP A 66 -3.17 -4.59 -0.33
CA TRP A 66 -2.04 -5.29 0.25
C TRP A 66 -2.14 -6.79 -0.02
N SER A 67 -1.00 -7.47 -0.10
CA SER A 67 -1.00 -8.91 0.16
C SER A 67 -1.10 -9.15 1.66
N GLU A 68 -1.87 -10.15 2.07
CA GLU A 68 -2.17 -10.41 3.49
C GLU A 68 -0.90 -10.58 4.34
N LYS A 69 0.12 -11.24 3.79
CA LYS A 69 1.42 -11.42 4.44
C LYS A 69 2.10 -10.09 4.77
N HIS A 70 2.19 -9.19 3.80
CA HIS A 70 2.83 -7.88 4.01
C HIS A 70 2.00 -7.00 4.94
N TRP A 71 0.67 -7.07 4.85
CA TRP A 71 -0.22 -6.37 5.77
C TRP A 71 -0.03 -6.82 7.22
N LYS A 72 0.01 -8.14 7.47
CA LYS A 72 0.27 -8.69 8.81
C LYS A 72 1.63 -8.25 9.36
N GLN A 73 2.68 -8.28 8.52
CA GLN A 73 4.01 -7.80 8.91
C GLN A 73 4.03 -6.30 9.21
N TYR A 74 3.33 -5.50 8.41
CA TYR A 74 3.17 -4.07 8.65
C TYR A 74 2.45 -3.82 9.97
N LEU A 75 1.30 -4.47 10.21
CA LEU A 75 0.53 -4.33 11.45
C LEU A 75 1.35 -4.66 12.71
N LEU A 76 2.20 -5.70 12.67
CA LEU A 76 3.07 -6.03 13.80
C LEU A 76 4.07 -4.90 14.12
N LYS A 77 4.59 -4.22 13.10
CA LYS A 77 5.47 -3.06 13.27
C LYS A 77 4.69 -1.82 13.71
N ALA A 78 3.56 -1.55 13.05
CA ALA A 78 2.72 -0.39 13.30
C ALA A 78 2.11 -0.42 14.71
N LYS A 79 1.69 -1.59 15.22
CA LYS A 79 1.19 -1.73 16.60
C LYS A 79 2.22 -1.28 17.64
N LYS A 80 3.50 -1.63 17.46
CA LYS A 80 4.58 -1.18 18.37
C LYS A 80 4.69 0.35 18.40
N ILE A 81 4.58 0.99 17.24
CA ILE A 81 4.60 2.44 17.13
C ILE A 81 3.34 3.03 17.77
N SER A 82 2.17 2.46 17.48
CA SER A 82 0.89 2.92 18.05
C SER A 82 0.88 2.85 19.57
N TYR A 83 1.41 1.79 20.18
CA TYR A 83 1.50 1.71 21.64
C TYR A 83 2.41 2.78 22.22
N LYS A 84 3.55 3.05 21.56
CA LYS A 84 4.44 4.13 21.97
C LYS A 84 3.75 5.50 21.90
N VAL A 85 3.04 5.77 20.80
CA VAL A 85 2.30 7.03 20.61
C VAL A 85 1.13 7.16 21.60
N ALA A 86 0.39 6.08 21.86
CA ALA A 86 -0.69 6.06 22.83
C ALA A 86 -0.18 6.39 24.24
N GLN A 87 0.93 5.78 24.65
CA GLN A 87 1.62 6.10 25.91
C GLN A 87 2.07 7.56 26.00
N GLU A 88 2.60 8.14 24.92
CA GLU A 88 3.01 9.55 24.87
C GLU A 88 1.81 10.52 24.90
N LEU A 89 0.63 10.06 24.45
CA LEU A 89 -0.60 10.84 24.46
C LEU A 89 -1.46 10.61 25.72
N GLU A 90 -1.00 9.80 26.68
CA GLU A 90 -1.73 9.38 27.89
C GLU A 90 -3.12 8.77 27.60
N ILE A 91 -3.25 8.04 26.49
CA ILE A 91 -4.48 7.32 26.09
C ILE A 91 -4.21 5.81 25.95
#